data_AF-X6LJX0-F1
#
_entry.id   AF-X6LJX0-F1
#
_cell.length_a   1.000
_cell.length_b   1.000
_cell.length_c   1.000
_cell.angle_alpha   90.00
_cell.angle_beta   90.00
_cell.angle_gamma   90.00
#
_symmetry.space_group_name_H-M   'P 1'
#
loop_
_entity.id
_entity.type
_entity.pdbx_description
1 polymer ?
#
loop_
_entity_poly.entity_id
_entity_poly.type
_entity_poly.pdbx_seq_one_letter_code
_entity_poly.pdbx_strand_id
1 'polypeptide(L)'
;DLLGTDVFRWQKKDDLTELGALEYIQSKSQTIKVAVTGAFGNIGYALLFRSASGEMFGKNQRVQINPNDLSSMVSKVSGVVIELYDCAFPTLEGILLIGSLER
;
A
#
# COMPACT_ATOMS: atom_id res chain seq x y z
N ASP A 1 -3.96 -2.71 48.78
CA ASP A 1 -5.02 -2.25 47.86
C ASP A 1 -4.43 -1.86 46.52
N LEU A 2 -5.12 -2.23 45.45
CA LEU A 2 -4.75 -2.16 44.03
C LEU A 2 -4.59 -0.71 43.51
N LEU A 3 -3.89 0.18 44.21
CA LEU A 3 -3.94 1.63 43.94
C LEU A 3 -2.58 2.32 43.74
N GLY A 4 -1.47 1.59 43.59
CA GLY A 4 -0.14 2.24 43.53
C GLY A 4 0.79 1.78 42.41
N THR A 5 0.81 0.50 42.07
CA THR A 5 1.79 -0.07 41.13
C THR A 5 1.22 -0.32 39.74
N ASP A 6 -0.10 -0.48 39.62
CA ASP A 6 -0.73 -0.86 38.36
C ASP A 6 -0.87 0.33 37.40
N VAL A 7 -1.09 1.54 37.90
CA VAL A 7 -1.23 2.77 37.09
C VAL A 7 0.07 3.09 36.34
N PHE A 8 1.22 2.99 37.01
CA PHE A 8 2.55 3.20 36.40
C PHE A 8 2.94 2.08 35.42
N ARG A 9 2.50 0.84 35.67
CA ARG A 9 2.80 -0.31 34.80
C ARG A 9 2.00 -0.26 33.49
N TRP A 10 0.78 0.27 33.52
CA TRP A 10 -0.04 0.51 32.34
C TRP A 10 0.50 1.65 31.48
N GLN A 11 0.75 2.83 32.06
CA GLN A 11 1.33 3.96 31.28
C GLN A 11 2.62 3.58 30.56
N LYS A 12 3.54 2.87 31.23
CA LYS A 12 4.82 2.45 30.63
C LYS A 12 4.64 1.43 29.50
N LYS A 13 3.55 0.66 29.50
CA LYS A 13 3.26 -0.33 28.45
C LYS A 13 2.71 0.36 27.20
N ASP A 14 1.88 1.37 27.38
CA ASP A 14 1.38 2.21 26.30
C ASP A 14 2.54 2.97 25.63
N ASP A 15 3.44 3.56 26.45
CA ASP A 15 4.65 4.25 25.97
C ASP A 15 5.56 3.34 25.12
N LEU A 16 5.77 2.08 25.54
CA LEU A 16 6.59 1.12 24.79
C LEU A 16 5.94 0.69 23.47
N THR A 17 4.62 0.68 23.42
CA THR A 17 3.86 0.33 22.22
C THR A 17 3.95 1.47 21.20
N GLU A 18 3.85 2.73 21.66
CA GLU A 18 4.06 3.91 20.82
C GLU A 18 5.51 4.02 20.32
N LEU A 19 6.50 3.78 21.18
CA LEU A 19 7.91 3.77 20.79
C LEU A 19 8.20 2.71 19.72
N GLY A 20 7.66 1.51 19.87
CA GLY A 20 7.78 0.45 18.86
C GLY A 20 7.10 0.79 17.54
N ALA A 21 5.94 1.47 17.59
CA ALA A 21 5.25 1.95 16.39
C ALA A 21 6.04 3.05 15.68
N LEU A 22 6.62 3.99 16.43
CA LEU A 22 7.46 5.06 15.87
C LEU A 22 8.75 4.51 15.26
N GLU A 23 9.43 3.59 15.94
CA GLU A 23 10.63 2.93 15.44
C GLU A 23 10.33 2.12 14.17
N TYR A 24 9.18 1.43 14.13
CA TYR A 24 8.68 0.76 12.93
C TYR A 24 8.42 1.74 11.78
N ILE A 25 7.71 2.83 12.03
CA ILE A 25 7.42 3.87 11.01
C ILE A 25 8.71 4.50 10.50
N GLN A 26 9.68 4.74 11.37
CA GLN A 26 10.95 5.38 11.03
C GLN A 26 11.90 4.43 10.29
N SER A 27 11.84 3.13 10.57
CA SER A 27 12.59 2.10 9.83
C SER A 27 11.95 1.76 8.47
N LYS A 28 10.66 2.03 8.27
CA LYS A 28 9.97 1.80 6.99
C LYS A 28 10.49 2.79 5.93
N SER A 29 11.05 2.28 4.83
CA SER A 29 11.35 3.09 3.63
C SER A 29 10.12 3.86 3.10
N GLN A 30 10.32 5.06 2.58
CA GLN A 30 9.20 5.84 2.04
C GLN A 30 8.55 5.12 0.86
N THR A 31 7.22 4.99 0.87
CA THR A 31 6.45 4.39 -0.23
C THR A 31 6.27 5.40 -1.37
N ILE A 32 6.63 5.00 -2.59
CA ILE A 32 6.39 5.79 -3.80
C ILE A 32 4.96 5.59 -4.26
N LYS A 33 4.23 6.69 -4.51
CA LYS A 33 2.87 6.64 -5.07
C LYS A 33 2.94 6.81 -6.59
N VAL A 34 2.44 5.82 -7.33
CA VAL A 34 2.50 5.78 -8.79
C VAL A 34 1.09 5.88 -9.35
N ALA A 35 0.78 6.98 -10.05
CA ALA A 35 -0.45 7.10 -10.81
C ALA A 35 -0.25 6.57 -12.23
N VAL A 36 -1.11 5.65 -12.68
CA VAL A 36 -1.03 5.06 -14.03
C VAL A 36 -2.34 5.34 -14.75
N THR A 37 -2.28 6.10 -15.85
CA THR A 37 -3.44 6.35 -16.71
C THR A 37 -3.53 5.28 -17.82
N GLY A 38 -4.74 4.89 -18.20
CA GLY A 38 -4.94 3.79 -19.17
C GLY A 38 -4.43 2.44 -18.64
N ALA A 39 -4.50 2.26 -17.31
CA ALA A 39 -3.90 1.16 -16.59
C ALA A 39 -4.47 -0.22 -16.99
N PHE A 40 -5.71 -0.27 -17.51
CA PHE A 40 -6.36 -1.53 -17.91
C PHE A 40 -6.24 -1.81 -19.41
N GLY A 41 -5.46 -1.01 -20.15
CA GLY A 41 -4.98 -1.34 -21.49
C GLY A 41 -3.75 -2.25 -21.45
N ASN A 42 -3.38 -2.83 -22.60
CA ASN A 42 -2.27 -3.81 -22.67
C ASN A 42 -0.92 -3.26 -22.15
N ILE A 43 -0.63 -1.99 -22.43
CA ILE A 43 0.61 -1.34 -21.97
C ILE A 43 0.54 -1.04 -20.47
N GLY A 44 -0.59 -0.47 -20.02
CA GLY A 44 -0.85 -0.19 -18.62
C GLY A 44 -0.71 -1.45 -17.78
N TYR A 45 -1.37 -2.53 -18.20
CA TYR A 45 -1.29 -3.84 -17.58
C TYR A 45 0.17 -4.27 -17.36
N ALA A 46 0.98 -4.32 -18.43
CA ALA A 46 2.38 -4.70 -18.31
C ALA A 46 3.18 -3.77 -17.36
N LEU A 47 2.87 -2.48 -17.35
CA LEU A 47 3.53 -1.49 -16.47
C LEU A 47 3.19 -1.72 -14.99
N LEU A 48 1.96 -2.13 -14.67
CA LEU A 48 1.52 -2.40 -13.30
C LEU A 48 2.35 -3.51 -12.66
N PHE A 49 2.55 -4.63 -13.35
CA PHE A 49 3.33 -5.76 -12.81
C PHE A 49 4.82 -5.44 -12.69
N ARG A 50 5.39 -4.66 -13.61
CA ARG A 50 6.79 -4.22 -13.50
C ARG A 50 7.01 -3.21 -12.37
N SER A 51 6.03 -2.35 -12.15
CA SER A 51 6.05 -1.42 -11.00
C SER A 51 5.94 -2.22 -9.70
N ALA A 52 4.96 -3.12 -9.62
CA ALA A 52 4.67 -3.91 -8.43
C ALA A 52 5.80 -4.88 -8.07
N SER A 53 6.49 -5.47 -9.06
CA SER A 53 7.62 -6.39 -8.85
C SER A 53 8.94 -5.72 -8.42
N GLY A 54 9.01 -4.39 -8.46
CA GLY A 54 10.23 -3.64 -8.15
C GLY A 54 11.24 -3.55 -9.30
N GLU A 55 10.88 -3.94 -10.53
CA GLU A 55 11.76 -3.81 -11.70
C GLU A 55 12.02 -2.33 -12.05
N MET A 56 11.02 -1.45 -11.84
CA MET A 56 11.14 -0.01 -12.15
C MET A 56 11.92 0.79 -11.10
N PHE A 57 11.70 0.51 -9.81
CA PHE A 57 12.19 1.35 -8.71
C PHE A 57 13.21 0.64 -7.79
N GLY A 58 13.50 -0.64 -8.06
CA GLY A 58 14.37 -1.48 -7.26
C GLY A 58 13.61 -2.43 -6.33
N LYS A 59 14.20 -3.59 -6.05
CA LYS A 59 13.59 -4.70 -5.30
C LYS A 59 13.28 -4.40 -3.83
N ASN A 60 13.83 -3.32 -3.28
CA ASN A 60 13.64 -2.90 -1.89
C ASN A 60 12.75 -1.65 -1.77
N GLN A 61 12.31 -1.09 -2.89
CA GLN A 61 11.52 0.13 -2.91
C GLN A 61 10.04 -0.23 -2.93
N ARG A 62 9.31 0.18 -1.89
CA ARG A 62 7.88 -0.02 -1.81
C ARG A 62 7.11 0.95 -2.70
N VAL A 63 6.05 0.45 -3.30
CA VAL A 63 5.19 1.19 -4.23
C VAL A 63 3.72 1.03 -3.85
N GLN A 64 2.97 2.11 -4.01
CA GLN A 64 1.52 2.11 -4.00
C GLN A 64 1.06 2.50 -5.40
N ILE A 65 0.21 1.67 -6.00
CA ILE A 65 -0.27 1.84 -7.36
C ILE A 65 -1.66 2.47 -7.33
N ASN A 66 -1.84 3.54 -8.10
CA ASN A 66 -3.10 4.24 -8.26
C ASN A 66 -3.52 4.18 -9.74
N PRO A 67 -4.15 3.09 -10.19
CA PRO A 67 -4.54 2.95 -11.57
C PRO A 67 -5.82 3.77 -11.85
N ASN A 68 -5.78 4.59 -12.89
CA ASN A 68 -6.86 5.46 -13.33
C ASN A 68 -7.20 5.17 -14.79
N ASP A 69 -8.47 5.03 -15.11
CA ASP A 69 -8.93 4.72 -16.47
C ASP A 69 -10.35 5.23 -16.72
N LEU A 70 -10.82 5.09 -17.96
CA LEU A 70 -12.20 5.42 -18.34
C LEU A 70 -13.21 4.50 -17.64
N SER A 71 -14.39 5.06 -17.33
CA SER A 71 -15.50 4.37 -16.66
C SER A 71 -16.00 3.11 -17.37
N SER A 72 -15.78 2.96 -18.67
CA SER A 72 -16.19 1.79 -19.43
C SER A 72 -15.37 0.53 -19.12
N MET A 73 -14.27 0.65 -18.38
CA MET A 73 -13.33 -0.46 -18.07
C MET A 73 -13.56 -1.11 -16.70
N VAL A 74 -14.65 -0.78 -15.99
CA VAL A 74 -14.92 -1.27 -14.62
C VAL A 74 -14.80 -2.80 -14.50
N SER A 75 -15.29 -3.56 -15.48
CA SER A 75 -15.19 -5.03 -15.46
C SER A 75 -13.75 -5.55 -15.51
N LYS A 76 -12.82 -4.83 -16.16
CA LYS A 76 -11.40 -5.19 -16.22
C LYS A 76 -10.63 -4.80 -14.96
N VAL A 77 -11.06 -3.72 -14.29
CA VAL A 77 -10.44 -3.23 -13.05
C VAL A 77 -10.33 -4.35 -12.03
N SER A 78 -11.44 -5.07 -11.80
CA SER A 78 -11.50 -6.12 -10.78
C SER A 78 -10.53 -7.27 -11.09
N GLY A 79 -10.42 -7.69 -12.35
CA GLY A 79 -9.53 -8.79 -12.74
C GLY A 79 -8.06 -8.46 -12.50
N VAL A 80 -7.62 -7.29 -12.97
CA VAL A 80 -6.22 -6.84 -12.83
C VAL A 80 -5.82 -6.66 -11.38
N VAL A 81 -6.73 -6.16 -10.53
CA VAL A 81 -6.48 -6.01 -9.10
C VAL A 81 -6.31 -7.37 -8.42
N ILE A 82 -7.17 -8.35 -8.75
CA ILE A 82 -7.05 -9.71 -8.23
C ILE A 82 -5.71 -10.32 -8.63
N GLU A 83 -5.33 -10.23 -9.92
CA GLU A 83 -4.07 -10.77 -10.41
C GLU A 83 -2.83 -10.14 -9.76
N LEU A 84 -2.87 -8.82 -9.47
CA LEU A 84 -1.80 -8.14 -8.73
C LEU A 84 -1.69 -8.62 -7.29
N TYR A 85 -2.82 -8.89 -6.63
CA TYR A 85 -2.83 -9.46 -5.28
C TYR A 85 -2.32 -10.91 -5.27
N ASP A 86 -2.69 -11.71 -6.27
CA ASP A 86 -2.26 -13.10 -6.42
C ASP A 86 -0.74 -13.23 -6.62
N CYS A 87 -0.10 -12.21 -7.22
CA CYS A 87 1.36 -12.17 -7.35
C CYS A 87 2.10 -11.95 -6.04
N ALA A 88 1.41 -11.54 -4.96
CA ALA A 88 1.98 -11.35 -3.62
C ALA A 88 3.31 -10.57 -3.61
N PHE A 89 3.40 -9.50 -4.40
CA PHE A 89 4.63 -8.74 -4.53
C PHE A 89 5.04 -8.09 -3.19
N PRO A 90 6.26 -8.34 -2.68
CA PRO A 90 6.71 -7.78 -1.40
C PRO A 90 6.90 -6.26 -1.46
N THR A 91 7.08 -5.71 -2.66
CA THR A 91 7.22 -4.29 -2.94
C THR A 91 5.89 -3.56 -3.10
N LEU A 92 4.77 -4.28 -3.29
CA LEU A 92 3.45 -3.67 -3.46
C LEU A 92 2.78 -3.44 -2.10
N GLU A 93 2.78 -2.20 -1.63
CA GLU A 93 2.17 -1.81 -0.35
C GLU A 93 0.64 -1.74 -0.46
N GLY A 94 0.11 -1.41 -1.64
CA GLY A 94 -1.33 -1.37 -1.87
C GLY A 94 -1.73 -0.78 -3.20
N ILE A 95 -3.03 -0.90 -3.50
CA ILE A 95 -3.66 -0.37 -4.70
C ILE A 95 -4.77 0.59 -4.30
N LEU A 96 -4.71 1.85 -4.75
CA LEU A 96 -5.77 2.83 -4.54
C LEU A 96 -6.52 3.05 -5.85
N LEU A 97 -7.72 2.49 -5.93
CA LEU A 97 -8.64 2.74 -7.03
C LEU A 97 -9.34 4.08 -6.81
N ILE A 98 -8.99 5.09 -7.61
CA ILE A 98 -9.72 6.36 -7.62
C ILE A 98 -10.86 6.20 -8.62
N GLY A 99 -12.00 5.69 -8.12
CA GLY A 99 -13.22 5.48 -8.87
C GLY A 99 -14.37 6.32 -8.29
N SER A 100 -14.27 7.64 -8.42
CA SER A 100 -15.45 8.50 -8.33
C SER A 100 -15.46 9.42 -9.56
N LEU A 101 -16.37 9.13 -10.49
CA LEU A 101 -16.91 10.10 -11.44
C LEU A 101 -18.14 10.80 -10.84
N GLU A 102 -18.15 11.00 -9.52
CA GLU A 102 -19.05 11.93 -8.86
C GLU A 102 -18.20 12.97 -8.11
N ARG A 103 -17.94 14.07 -8.82
CA ARG A 103 -17.79 15.41 -8.27
C ARG A 103 -18.67 16.35 -9.07
#